data_AF-A0A2D5QDR3-F1
#
_entry.id   AF-A0A2D5QDR3-F1
#
_cell.length_a   1.000
_cell.length_b   1.000
_cell.length_c   1.000
_cell.angle_alpha   90.00
_cell.angle_beta   90.00
_cell.angle_gamma   90.00
#
_symmetry.space_group_name_H-M   'P 1'
#
loop_
_entity.id
_entity.type
_entity.pdbx_description
1 polymer ?
#
loop_
_entity_poly.entity_id
_entity_poly.type
_entity_poly.pdbx_seq_one_letter_code
_entity_poly.pdbx_strand_id
1 'polypeptide(L)'
;MICTNKKDIYELLLMLRSHGLLRDNNNTKYKKKIISKFPKLSREFIFMYPAYNMRSNEISAIIGISQLKRLTQNNLKRSKNLELFLNNLSKDHYRTDYKLEGNSNYAFPLVLKNKSFHNRDLLEKIMTKNKIEFRRGNAGGGNQLRQPYLKNIIDINLKDFKEVDHIHFFGYYIGNYPSLPKKKIIKICNILNSINFR
;
A
#
# COMPACT_ATOMS: atom_id res chain seq x y z
N MET A 1 10.15 3.62 6.24
CA MET A 1 11.19 4.49 5.65
C MET A 1 10.52 5.76 5.18
N ILE A 2 11.09 6.92 5.49
CA ILE A 2 10.60 8.21 4.99
C ILE A 2 11.75 8.80 4.17
N CYS A 3 11.47 9.25 2.95
CA CYS A 3 12.44 9.87 2.06
C CYS A 3 12.07 11.34 1.86
N THR A 4 13.06 12.22 1.82
CA THR A 4 12.88 13.64 1.57
C THR A 4 14.15 14.23 0.97
N ASN A 5 14.00 15.21 0.08
CA ASN A 5 15.11 16.01 -0.43
C ASN A 5 15.32 17.30 0.39
N LYS A 6 14.47 17.55 1.39
CA LYS A 6 14.53 18.72 2.27
C LYS A 6 15.29 18.39 3.55
N LYS A 7 16.44 19.04 3.73
CA LYS A 7 17.37 18.75 4.84
C LYS A 7 16.76 19.05 6.21
N ASP A 8 16.05 20.16 6.36
CA ASP A 8 15.33 20.51 7.58
C ASP A 8 14.30 19.44 7.99
N ILE A 9 13.55 18.89 7.03
CA ILE A 9 12.62 17.77 7.27
C ILE A 9 13.39 16.51 7.67
N TYR A 10 14.49 16.18 6.99
CA TYR A 10 15.31 15.03 7.33
C TYR A 10 15.80 15.10 8.79
N GLU A 11 16.37 16.24 9.19
CA GLU A 11 16.88 16.44 10.55
C GLU A 11 15.78 16.41 11.61
N LEU A 12 14.60 16.95 11.30
CA LEU A 12 13.43 16.85 12.16
C LEU A 12 12.99 15.40 12.35
N LEU A 13 12.88 14.63 11.27
CA LEU A 13 12.45 13.23 11.30
C LEU A 13 13.42 12.33 12.06
N LEU A 14 14.73 12.63 12.04
CA LEU A 14 15.70 11.92 12.85
C LEU A 14 15.35 12.00 14.34
N MET A 15 15.03 13.20 14.84
CA MET A 15 14.63 13.40 16.23
C MET A 15 13.26 12.78 16.53
N LEU A 16 12.25 13.01 15.69
CA LEU A 16 10.88 12.51 15.92
C LEU A 16 10.80 10.98 16.00
N ARG A 17 11.69 10.28 15.30
CA ARG A 17 11.83 8.82 15.34
C ARG A 17 12.38 8.29 16.66
N SER A 18 13.08 9.12 17.43
CA SER A 18 13.87 8.71 18.60
C SER A 18 13.62 9.63 19.80
N HIS A 19 12.39 9.61 20.31
CA HIS A 19 11.94 10.32 21.51
C HIS A 19 11.98 11.85 21.41
N GLY A 20 12.31 12.43 20.24
CA GLY A 20 12.46 13.87 20.07
C GLY A 20 13.82 14.39 20.54
N LEU A 21 14.80 13.51 20.71
CA LEU A 21 16.12 13.85 21.25
C LEU A 21 16.95 14.68 20.26
N LEU A 22 17.51 15.79 20.75
CA LEU A 22 18.38 16.68 19.97
C LEU A 22 19.62 15.98 19.42
N ARG A 23 20.18 15.00 20.14
CA ARG A 23 21.43 14.33 19.77
C ARG A 23 21.37 13.61 18.43
N ASP A 24 20.18 13.15 18.05
CA ASP A 24 19.91 12.44 16.80
C ASP A 24 19.82 13.38 15.59
N ASN A 25 19.83 14.69 15.81
CA ASN A 25 19.99 15.68 14.76
C ASN A 25 21.45 15.71 14.26
N ASN A 26 21.68 15.62 12.96
CA ASN A 26 23.00 15.66 12.33
C ASN A 26 23.52 17.09 12.11
N ASN A 27 22.71 18.13 12.30
CA ASN A 27 23.15 19.52 12.19
C ASN A 27 23.87 19.99 13.48
N THR A 28 25.19 19.87 13.48
CA THR A 28 26.06 20.28 14.60
C THR A 28 25.90 21.75 15.00
N LYS A 29 25.71 22.68 14.06
CA LYS A 29 25.52 24.11 14.36
C LYS A 29 24.22 24.33 15.14
N TYR A 30 23.15 23.66 14.72
CA TYR A 30 21.88 23.69 15.42
C TYR A 30 21.99 23.09 16.83
N LYS A 31 22.62 21.92 16.97
CA LYS A 31 22.83 21.29 18.28
C LYS A 31 23.58 22.22 19.24
N LYS A 32 24.69 22.81 18.82
CA LYS A 32 25.46 23.76 19.64
C LYS A 32 24.63 24.97 20.06
N LYS A 33 23.85 25.54 19.14
CA LYS A 33 22.94 26.66 19.43
C LYS A 33 21.93 26.29 20.51
N ILE A 34 21.31 25.12 20.42
CA ILE A 34 20.31 24.67 21.40
C ILE A 34 20.96 24.36 22.76
N ILE A 35 22.10 23.66 22.79
CA ILE A 35 22.83 23.38 24.02
C ILE A 35 23.21 24.68 24.75
N SER A 36 23.71 25.68 24.01
CA SER A 36 24.03 26.99 24.59
C SER A 36 22.79 27.73 25.10
N LYS A 37 21.63 27.53 24.48
CA LYS A 37 20.36 28.15 24.89
C LYS A 37 19.81 27.52 26.18
N PHE A 38 20.12 26.25 26.44
CA PHE A 38 19.61 25.49 27.60
C PHE A 38 20.75 24.92 28.46
N PRO A 39 21.59 25.78 29.10
CA PRO A 39 22.82 25.34 29.78
C PRO A 39 22.58 24.49 31.03
N LYS A 40 21.36 24.52 31.60
CA LYS A 40 20.98 23.73 32.78
C LYS A 40 20.59 22.28 32.45
N LEU A 41 20.41 21.95 31.17
CA LEU A 41 20.06 20.60 30.74
C LEU A 41 21.33 19.78 30.47
N SER A 42 21.25 18.46 30.68
CA SER A 42 22.28 17.56 30.19
C SER A 42 22.28 17.56 28.66
N ARG A 43 23.46 17.73 28.05
CA ARG A 43 23.63 17.88 26.59
C ARG A 43 23.04 16.70 25.81
N GLU A 44 23.09 15.50 26.39
CA GLU A 44 22.58 14.26 25.77
C GLU A 44 21.07 14.06 25.94
N PHE A 45 20.43 14.81 26.84
CA PHE A 45 19.01 14.65 27.21
C PHE A 45 18.22 15.95 27.01
N ILE A 46 18.41 16.58 25.85
CA ILE A 46 17.56 17.68 25.40
C ILE A 46 16.49 17.12 24.47
N PHE A 47 15.23 17.22 24.88
CA PHE A 47 14.06 16.77 24.12
C PHE A 47 13.41 17.98 23.45
N MET A 48 13.38 17.97 22.12
CA MET A 48 12.87 19.10 21.33
C MET A 48 11.38 18.99 21.00
N TYR A 49 10.82 17.77 21.01
CA TYR A 49 9.45 17.50 20.56
C TYR A 49 8.79 16.39 21.39
N PRO A 50 7.46 16.44 21.61
CA PRO A 50 6.69 15.29 22.08
C PRO A 50 6.64 14.24 20.96
N ALA A 51 7.44 13.20 21.09
CA ALA A 51 7.73 12.26 20.00
C ALA A 51 7.72 10.80 20.45
N TYR A 52 8.02 9.89 19.53
CA TYR A 52 7.89 8.44 19.71
C TYR A 52 9.24 7.74 19.59
N ASN A 53 9.28 6.45 19.95
CA ASN A 53 10.38 5.56 19.58
C ASN A 53 9.96 4.65 18.42
N MET A 54 10.30 5.07 17.21
CA MET A 54 10.00 4.35 15.96
C MET A 54 11.28 3.84 15.29
N ARG A 55 12.34 3.61 16.07
CA ARG A 55 13.60 3.06 15.56
C ARG A 55 13.39 1.62 15.09
N SER A 56 13.99 1.30 13.94
CA SER A 56 14.11 -0.08 13.46
C SER A 56 15.29 -0.76 14.17
N ASN A 57 15.31 -2.09 14.16
CA ASN A 57 16.49 -2.86 14.52
C ASN A 57 17.43 -3.07 13.31
N GLU A 58 18.66 -3.45 13.61
CA GLU A 58 19.75 -3.72 12.67
C GLU A 58 19.45 -4.93 11.78
N ILE A 59 18.76 -5.94 12.32
CA ILE A 59 18.35 -7.14 11.56
C ILE A 59 17.46 -6.74 10.37
N SER A 60 16.48 -5.86 10.59
CA SER A 60 15.60 -5.36 9.53
C SER A 60 16.37 -4.56 8.48
N ALA A 61 17.41 -3.82 8.89
CA ALA A 61 18.27 -3.09 7.96
C ALA A 61 19.08 -4.05 7.06
N ILE A 62 19.66 -5.10 7.64
CA ILE A 62 20.40 -6.13 6.89
C ILE A 62 19.49 -6.85 5.89
N ILE A 63 18.30 -7.26 6.33
CA ILE A 63 17.30 -7.88 5.45
C ILE A 63 16.92 -6.92 4.31
N GLY A 64 16.66 -5.64 4.64
CA GLY A 64 16.31 -4.61 3.67
C GLY A 64 17.37 -4.41 2.60
N ILE A 65 18.64 -4.27 2.98
CA ILE A 65 19.76 -4.13 2.05
C ILE A 65 19.86 -5.35 1.12
N SER A 66 19.66 -6.56 1.65
CA SER A 66 19.61 -7.79 0.85
C SER A 66 18.43 -7.80 -0.14
N GLN A 67 17.26 -7.29 0.25
CA GLN A 67 16.09 -7.17 -0.64
C GLN A 67 16.29 -6.13 -1.75
N LEU A 68 16.93 -5.00 -1.46
CA LEU A 68 17.08 -3.89 -2.42
C LEU A 68 17.82 -4.33 -3.69
N LYS A 69 18.77 -5.26 -3.57
CA LYS A 69 19.53 -5.83 -4.71
C LYS A 69 18.65 -6.42 -5.80
N ARG A 70 17.45 -6.91 -5.45
CA ARG A 70 16.49 -7.54 -6.39
C ARG A 70 15.25 -6.70 -6.66
N LEU A 71 15.17 -5.47 -6.15
CA LEU A 71 13.98 -4.61 -6.24
C LEU A 71 13.59 -4.32 -7.69
N THR A 72 14.52 -3.84 -8.51
CA THR A 72 14.26 -3.48 -9.92
C THR A 72 13.74 -4.66 -10.71
N GLN A 73 14.39 -5.82 -10.62
CA GLN A 73 13.96 -7.03 -11.32
C GLN A 73 12.59 -7.53 -10.84
N ASN A 74 12.31 -7.44 -9.54
CA ASN A 74 11.02 -7.83 -8.97
C ASN A 74 9.89 -6.89 -9.42
N ASN A 75 10.14 -5.59 -9.52
CA ASN A 75 9.18 -4.63 -10.05
C ASN A 75 8.86 -4.95 -11.51
N LEU A 76 9.86 -5.17 -12.36
CA LEU A 76 9.66 -5.56 -13.76
C LEU A 76 8.84 -6.85 -13.91
N LYS A 77 9.08 -7.86 -13.06
CA LYS A 77 8.28 -9.10 -13.05
C LYS A 77 6.82 -8.83 -12.70
N ARG A 78 6.57 -7.98 -11.69
CA ARG A 78 5.20 -7.59 -11.28
C ARG A 78 4.46 -6.84 -12.39
N SER A 79 5.13 -5.93 -13.09
CA SER A 79 4.54 -5.18 -14.21
C SER A 79 4.17 -6.11 -15.37
N LYS A 80 5.08 -7.00 -15.76
CA LYS A 80 4.84 -8.02 -16.81
C LYS A 80 3.70 -8.98 -16.43
N ASN A 81 3.62 -9.37 -15.16
CA ASN A 81 2.53 -10.20 -14.66
C ASN A 81 1.19 -9.47 -14.74
N LEU A 82 1.14 -8.18 -14.41
CA LEU A 82 -0.07 -7.37 -14.51
C LEU A 82 -0.53 -7.26 -15.96
N GLU A 83 0.38 -6.94 -16.89
CA GLU A 83 0.10 -6.91 -18.33
C GLU A 83 -0.50 -8.24 -18.81
N LEU A 84 0.13 -9.35 -18.44
CA LEU A 84 -0.37 -10.68 -18.78
C LEU A 84 -1.77 -10.93 -18.23
N PHE A 85 -2.02 -10.57 -16.98
CA PHE A 85 -3.32 -10.71 -16.34
C PHE A 85 -4.40 -9.89 -17.06
N LEU A 86 -4.16 -8.60 -17.28
CA LEU A 86 -5.14 -7.70 -17.89
C LEU A 86 -5.44 -8.06 -19.36
N ASN A 87 -4.43 -8.50 -20.11
CA ASN A 87 -4.60 -8.93 -21.49
C ASN A 87 -5.42 -10.22 -21.64
N ASN A 88 -5.50 -11.03 -20.59
CA ASN A 88 -6.24 -12.30 -20.60
C ASN A 88 -7.54 -12.25 -19.79
N LEU A 89 -7.84 -11.14 -19.10
CA LEU A 89 -9.06 -10.99 -18.33
C LEU A 89 -10.20 -10.47 -19.23
N SER A 90 -11.40 -11.03 -19.08
CA SER A 90 -12.57 -10.62 -19.87
C SER A 90 -12.93 -9.16 -19.62
N LYS A 91 -12.89 -8.36 -20.69
CA LYS A 91 -13.25 -6.94 -20.65
C LYS A 91 -14.76 -6.73 -20.50
N ASP A 92 -15.58 -7.74 -20.76
CA ASP A 92 -17.04 -7.60 -20.70
C ASP A 92 -17.51 -7.51 -19.24
N HIS A 93 -16.85 -8.24 -18.35
CA HIS A 93 -17.24 -8.34 -16.94
C HIS A 93 -16.35 -7.52 -16.01
N TYR A 94 -15.08 -7.31 -16.38
CA TYR A 94 -14.08 -6.73 -15.49
C TYR A 94 -13.47 -5.45 -16.07
N ARG A 95 -13.07 -4.51 -15.21
CA ARG A 95 -12.27 -3.34 -15.61
C ARG A 95 -10.85 -3.79 -15.94
N THR A 96 -10.33 -3.41 -17.10
CA THR A 96 -8.99 -3.83 -17.60
C THR A 96 -8.12 -2.67 -18.10
N ASP A 97 -8.70 -1.49 -18.22
CA ASP A 97 -8.18 -0.26 -18.84
C ASP A 97 -7.32 0.57 -17.89
N TYR A 98 -6.38 -0.08 -17.19
CA TYR A 98 -5.47 0.60 -16.26
C TYR A 98 -4.27 1.23 -16.99
N LYS A 99 -3.79 2.38 -16.49
CA LYS A 99 -2.50 2.94 -16.91
C LYS A 99 -1.36 2.03 -16.41
N LEU A 100 -0.52 1.57 -17.33
CA LEU A 100 0.56 0.62 -17.02
C LEU A 100 1.95 1.27 -16.95
N GLU A 101 2.13 2.44 -17.55
CA GLU A 101 3.41 3.13 -17.54
C GLU A 101 3.90 3.40 -16.11
N GLY A 102 5.15 3.01 -15.81
CA GLY A 102 5.80 3.25 -14.53
C GLY A 102 5.31 2.41 -13.35
N ASN A 103 4.40 1.44 -13.55
CA ASN A 103 3.85 0.67 -12.44
C ASN A 103 4.86 -0.32 -11.83
N SER A 104 4.80 -0.51 -10.50
CA SER A 104 5.44 -1.61 -9.77
C SER A 104 4.38 -2.45 -9.04
N ASN A 105 3.35 -2.87 -9.78
CA ASN A 105 2.05 -3.20 -9.22
C ASN A 105 2.07 -4.23 -8.07
N TYR A 106 1.38 -3.89 -6.98
CA TYR A 106 1.35 -4.69 -5.75
C TYR A 106 0.54 -5.99 -5.91
N ALA A 107 -0.61 -5.92 -6.58
CA ALA A 107 -1.59 -7.00 -6.69
C ALA A 107 -2.42 -6.86 -7.97
N PHE A 108 -2.94 -7.94 -8.54
CA PHE A 108 -3.84 -7.86 -9.69
C PHE A 108 -5.16 -7.21 -9.27
N PRO A 109 -5.54 -6.05 -9.84
CA PRO A 109 -6.83 -5.46 -9.57
C PRO A 109 -7.91 -6.26 -10.30
N LEU A 110 -8.98 -6.61 -9.59
CA LEU A 110 -10.12 -7.32 -10.16
C LEU A 110 -11.38 -6.56 -9.76
N VAL A 111 -12.01 -5.87 -10.70
CA VAL A 111 -13.18 -5.03 -10.41
C VAL A 111 -14.30 -5.43 -11.36
N LEU A 112 -15.42 -5.90 -10.81
CA LEU A 112 -16.63 -6.15 -11.59
C LEU A 112 -17.19 -4.82 -12.11
N LYS A 113 -17.57 -4.77 -13.38
CA LYS A 113 -18.18 -3.57 -13.98
C LYS A 113 -19.60 -3.32 -13.45
N ASN A 114 -20.39 -4.38 -13.35
CA ASN A 114 -21.81 -4.28 -12.99
C ASN A 114 -22.03 -4.41 -11.48
N LYS A 115 -22.95 -3.59 -10.95
CA LYS A 115 -23.31 -3.57 -9.53
C LYS A 115 -24.33 -4.68 -9.21
N SER A 116 -23.86 -5.91 -9.10
CA SER A 116 -24.70 -7.08 -8.75
C SER A 116 -24.10 -7.84 -7.58
N PHE A 117 -24.79 -7.83 -6.44
CA PHE A 117 -24.37 -8.61 -5.26
C PHE A 117 -24.45 -10.11 -5.51
N HIS A 118 -25.34 -10.57 -6.37
CA HIS A 118 -25.36 -11.95 -6.81
C HIS A 118 -24.08 -12.34 -7.56
N ASN A 119 -23.66 -11.52 -8.55
CA ASN A 119 -22.43 -11.76 -9.30
C ASN A 119 -21.20 -11.66 -8.41
N ARG A 120 -21.21 -10.73 -7.46
CA ARG A 120 -20.19 -10.61 -6.42
C ARG A 120 -20.04 -11.91 -5.64
N ASP A 121 -21.12 -12.42 -5.08
CA ASP A 121 -21.11 -13.62 -4.25
C ASP A 121 -20.74 -14.87 -5.07
N LEU A 122 -21.19 -14.95 -6.33
CA LEU A 122 -20.80 -15.99 -7.27
C LEU A 122 -19.29 -15.95 -7.56
N LEU A 123 -18.74 -14.77 -7.86
CA LEU A 123 -17.32 -14.58 -8.11
C LEU A 123 -16.48 -15.08 -6.92
N GLU A 124 -16.85 -14.69 -5.71
CA GLU A 124 -16.16 -15.11 -4.48
C GLU A 124 -16.25 -16.62 -4.23
N LYS A 125 -17.43 -17.21 -4.45
CA LYS A 125 -17.63 -18.66 -4.35
C LYS A 125 -16.72 -19.41 -5.32
N ILE A 126 -16.63 -18.95 -6.58
CA ILE A 126 -15.77 -19.59 -7.60
C ILE A 126 -14.29 -19.41 -7.28
N MET A 127 -13.85 -18.21 -6.86
CA MET A 127 -12.46 -17.99 -6.45
C MET A 127 -12.09 -18.88 -5.26
N THR A 128 -12.95 -18.93 -4.24
CA THR A 128 -12.75 -19.77 -3.04
C THR A 128 -12.67 -21.25 -3.40
N LYS A 129 -13.62 -21.76 -4.20
CA LYS A 129 -13.64 -23.16 -4.66
C LYS A 129 -12.34 -23.53 -5.40
N ASN A 130 -11.78 -22.59 -6.17
CA ASN A 130 -10.55 -22.79 -6.92
C ASN A 130 -9.27 -22.43 -6.13
N LYS A 131 -9.38 -22.14 -4.83
CA LYS A 131 -8.28 -21.73 -3.95
C LYS A 131 -7.50 -20.51 -4.49
N ILE A 132 -8.23 -19.59 -5.11
CA ILE A 132 -7.73 -18.27 -5.51
C ILE A 132 -7.98 -17.34 -4.33
N GLU A 133 -6.92 -17.01 -3.60
CA GLU A 133 -7.01 -16.07 -2.50
C GLU A 133 -7.24 -14.64 -3.02
N PHE A 134 -8.17 -13.93 -2.39
CA PHE A 134 -8.52 -12.55 -2.72
C PHE A 134 -8.73 -11.70 -1.45
N ARG A 135 -8.81 -10.39 -1.63
CA ARG A 135 -9.30 -9.44 -0.63
C ARG A 135 -10.29 -8.48 -1.27
N ARG A 136 -11.33 -8.11 -0.52
CA ARG A 136 -12.35 -7.13 -0.92
C ARG A 136 -11.84 -5.69 -0.80
N GLY A 137 -12.47 -4.79 -1.55
CA GLY A 137 -12.21 -3.36 -1.50
C GLY A 137 -10.95 -2.93 -2.26
N ASN A 138 -10.45 -3.78 -3.18
CA ASN A 138 -9.17 -3.60 -3.87
C ASN A 138 -8.00 -3.36 -2.90
N ALA A 139 -6.81 -2.97 -3.39
CA ALA A 139 -5.63 -2.72 -2.59
C ALA A 139 -5.77 -1.42 -1.78
N GLY A 140 -6.56 -1.45 -0.69
CA GLY A 140 -6.80 -0.28 0.16
C GLY A 140 -7.90 -0.42 1.22
N GLY A 141 -8.56 -1.57 1.30
CA GLY A 141 -9.60 -1.80 2.32
C GLY A 141 -10.96 -1.19 1.98
N GLY A 142 -11.23 -0.91 0.71
CA GLY A 142 -12.51 -0.39 0.23
C GLY A 142 -12.73 1.08 0.59
N ASN A 143 -13.93 1.41 1.08
CA ASN A 143 -14.31 2.78 1.40
C ASN A 143 -13.99 3.11 2.88
N GLN A 144 -12.93 3.89 3.12
CA GLN A 144 -12.56 4.35 4.46
C GLN A 144 -13.66 5.23 5.10
N LEU A 145 -14.45 5.95 4.30
CA LEU A 145 -15.55 6.81 4.78
C LEU A 145 -16.66 6.02 5.49
N ARG A 146 -16.71 4.69 5.28
CA ARG A 146 -17.65 3.79 5.96
C ARG A 146 -17.10 3.23 7.28
N GLN A 147 -15.83 3.49 7.62
CA GLN A 147 -15.18 2.87 8.77
C GLN A 147 -15.61 3.52 10.09
N PRO A 148 -15.79 2.73 11.16
CA PRO A 148 -16.28 3.25 12.43
C PRO A 148 -15.45 4.39 13.03
N TYR A 149 -14.13 4.37 12.84
CA TYR A 149 -13.23 5.36 13.42
C TYR A 149 -13.42 6.77 12.84
N LEU A 150 -14.05 6.91 11.66
CA LEU A 150 -14.33 8.21 11.04
C LEU A 150 -15.75 8.72 11.31
N LYS A 151 -16.67 7.86 11.74
CA LYS A 151 -18.11 8.14 11.78
C LYS A 151 -18.48 9.42 12.53
N ASN A 152 -17.70 9.78 13.55
CA ASN A 152 -17.93 10.95 14.40
C ASN A 152 -16.87 12.04 14.23
N ILE A 153 -15.97 11.91 13.25
CA ILE A 153 -14.88 12.88 13.00
C ILE A 153 -15.25 13.81 11.84
N ILE A 154 -15.97 13.29 10.86
CA ILE A 154 -16.30 13.98 9.61
C ILE A 154 -17.76 13.75 9.26
N ASP A 155 -18.44 14.81 8.84
CA ASP A 155 -19.80 14.71 8.27
C ASP A 155 -19.69 14.53 6.76
N ILE A 156 -20.14 13.38 6.25
CA ILE A 156 -19.94 12.98 4.85
C ILE A 156 -21.18 12.28 4.31
N ASN A 157 -21.59 12.73 3.12
CA ASN A 157 -22.58 12.04 2.31
C ASN A 157 -21.91 11.03 1.36
N LEU A 158 -22.05 9.73 1.66
CA LEU A 158 -21.46 8.65 0.85
C LEU A 158 -21.92 8.64 -0.61
N LYS A 159 -23.09 9.24 -0.92
CA LYS A 159 -23.63 9.31 -2.28
C LYS A 159 -22.74 10.11 -3.24
N ASP A 160 -21.88 10.97 -2.71
CA ASP A 160 -20.96 11.80 -3.50
C ASP A 160 -19.73 10.99 -3.96
N PHE A 161 -19.49 9.82 -3.37
CA PHE A 161 -18.31 8.98 -3.60
C PHE A 161 -18.66 7.65 -4.30
N LYS A 162 -19.48 7.71 -5.36
CA LYS A 162 -20.04 6.53 -6.04
C LYS A 162 -18.98 5.53 -6.55
N GLU A 163 -17.84 6.01 -7.06
CA GLU A 163 -16.75 5.14 -7.49
C GLU A 163 -16.04 4.45 -6.32
N VAL A 164 -15.85 5.16 -5.20
CA VAL A 164 -15.26 4.59 -3.98
C VAL A 164 -16.16 3.49 -3.44
N ASP A 165 -17.47 3.71 -3.44
CA ASP A 165 -18.46 2.70 -3.08
C ASP A 165 -18.48 1.52 -4.04
N HIS A 166 -18.35 1.78 -5.35
CA HIS A 166 -18.24 0.70 -6.34
C HIS A 166 -17.04 -0.19 -6.04
N ILE A 167 -15.87 0.40 -5.79
CA ILE A 167 -14.65 -0.36 -5.43
C ILE A 167 -14.83 -1.09 -4.10
N HIS A 168 -15.50 -0.50 -3.12
CA HIS A 168 -15.75 -1.15 -1.84
C HIS A 168 -16.58 -2.44 -1.98
N PHE A 169 -17.63 -2.42 -2.78
CA PHE A 169 -18.54 -3.56 -2.93
C PHE A 169 -18.14 -4.55 -4.02
N PHE A 170 -17.49 -4.08 -5.09
CA PHE A 170 -17.27 -4.85 -6.32
C PHE A 170 -15.79 -4.88 -6.77
N GLY A 171 -14.90 -4.28 -5.98
CA GLY A 171 -13.46 -4.30 -6.21
C GLY A 171 -12.73 -5.31 -5.34
N TYR A 172 -11.73 -5.95 -5.92
CA TYR A 172 -10.91 -6.98 -5.32
C TYR A 172 -9.46 -6.80 -5.71
N TYR A 173 -8.58 -7.43 -4.96
CA TYR A 173 -7.24 -7.75 -5.48
C TYR A 173 -6.89 -9.22 -5.27
N ILE A 174 -6.07 -9.73 -6.19
CA ILE A 174 -5.46 -11.07 -6.16
C ILE A 174 -3.93 -10.90 -6.11
N GLY A 175 -3.22 -11.83 -5.44
CA GLY A 175 -1.77 -11.73 -5.27
C GLY A 175 -0.99 -11.66 -6.59
N ASN A 176 -0.12 -10.64 -6.72
CA ASN A 176 0.86 -10.51 -7.82
C ASN A 176 2.27 -10.50 -7.23
N TYR A 177 2.87 -11.66 -6.98
CA TYR A 177 4.25 -11.73 -6.46
C TYR A 177 5.26 -12.06 -7.57
N PRO A 178 6.54 -11.63 -7.47
CA PRO A 178 7.50 -11.74 -8.57
C PRO A 178 7.75 -13.17 -9.06
N SER A 179 7.64 -14.17 -8.19
CA SER A 179 7.82 -15.59 -8.52
C SER A 179 6.52 -16.29 -8.95
N LEU A 180 5.42 -15.55 -9.13
CA LEU A 180 4.15 -16.12 -9.58
C LEU A 180 4.29 -16.67 -11.01
N PRO A 181 4.10 -17.98 -11.24
CA PRO A 181 4.30 -18.55 -12.57
C PRO A 181 3.23 -18.05 -13.56
N LYS A 182 3.64 -17.70 -14.79
CA LYS A 182 2.74 -17.26 -15.87
C LYS A 182 1.56 -18.22 -16.09
N LYS A 183 1.81 -19.53 -16.07
CA LYS A 183 0.75 -20.56 -16.20
C LYS A 183 -0.34 -20.45 -15.15
N LYS A 184 0.00 -20.01 -13.92
CA LYS A 184 -0.98 -19.80 -12.84
C LYS A 184 -1.81 -18.56 -13.09
N ILE A 185 -1.22 -17.49 -13.64
CA ILE A 185 -1.94 -16.27 -14.04
C ILE A 185 -2.97 -16.59 -15.12
N ILE A 186 -2.56 -17.31 -16.17
CA ILE A 186 -3.48 -17.76 -17.24
C ILE A 186 -4.59 -18.64 -16.69
N LYS A 187 -4.26 -19.61 -15.82
CA LYS A 187 -5.28 -20.45 -15.16
C LYS A 187 -6.29 -19.62 -14.36
N ILE A 188 -5.85 -18.62 -13.62
CA ILE A 188 -6.73 -17.69 -12.89
C ILE A 188 -7.65 -16.98 -13.89
N CYS A 189 -7.12 -16.40 -14.96
CA CYS A 189 -7.92 -15.70 -15.97
C CYS A 189 -8.98 -16.62 -16.59
N ASN A 190 -8.61 -17.85 -16.97
CA ASN A 190 -9.54 -18.82 -17.54
C ASN A 190 -10.70 -19.14 -16.58
N ILE A 191 -10.40 -19.33 -15.30
CA ILE A 191 -11.43 -19.56 -14.27
C ILE A 191 -12.36 -18.35 -14.14
N LEU A 192 -11.78 -17.14 -14.05
CA LEU A 192 -12.53 -15.90 -13.91
C LEU A 192 -13.41 -15.59 -15.12
N ASN A 193 -12.93 -15.91 -16.32
CA ASN A 193 -13.64 -15.69 -17.57
C ASN A 193 -14.73 -16.74 -17.84
N SER A 194 -14.64 -17.93 -17.24
CA SER A 194 -15.68 -18.97 -17.36
C SER A 194 -16.93 -18.71 -16.51
N ILE A 195 -16.92 -17.66 -15.68
CA ILE A 195 -18.05 -17.34 -14.82
C ILE A 195 -19.15 -16.70 -15.66
N ASN A 196 -20.31 -17.35 -15.70
CA ASN A 196 -21.48 -16.81 -16.38
C ASN A 196 -22.21 -15.83 -15.44
N PHE A 197 -21.85 -14.55 -15.54
CA PHE A 197 -22.52 -13.48 -14.80
C PHE A 197 -23.86 -13.13 -15.44
N ARG A 198 -24.84 -12.81 -14.59
CA ARG A 198 -26.19 -12.39 -15.01
C ARG A 198 -26.36 -10.88 -14.91
#